data_AF-A0A1E4RS37-F1
#
_entry.id   AF-A0A1E4RS37-F1
#
_cell.length_a   1.000
_cell.length_b   1.000
_cell.length_c   1.000
_cell.angle_alpha   90.00
_cell.angle_beta   90.00
_cell.angle_gamma   90.00
#
_symmetry.space_group_name_H-M   'P 1'
#
loop_
_entity.id
_entity.type
_entity.pdbx_description
1 polymer ?
#
loop_
_entity_poly.entity_id
_entity_poly.type
_entity_poly.pdbx_seq_one_letter_code
_entity_poly.pdbx_strand_id
1 'polypeptide(L)'
;MSSSAKPIDINDFKEAIADLGDSNLFSLKVQLENSISKLEETNLILEQEISTVKENLKKETNQGKLDDLKGDLTLFQESIEENMPVISNQRERINTLNIELTKRGLINEGKPISKEDEGVYL
;
A
#
# COMPACT_ATOMS: atom_id res chain seq x y z
N MET A 1 5.90 -1.65 -22.30
CA MET A 1 6.88 -2.68 -21.90
C MET A 1 7.22 -2.46 -20.44
N SER A 2 6.75 -3.37 -19.60
CA SER A 2 6.75 -3.28 -18.15
C SER A 2 8.17 -3.22 -17.61
N SER A 3 8.56 -2.08 -17.05
CA SER A 3 9.69 -2.02 -16.15
C SER A 3 9.26 -2.79 -14.91
N SER A 4 9.60 -4.08 -14.87
CA SER A 4 9.51 -4.89 -13.67
C SER A 4 10.54 -4.31 -12.71
N ALA A 5 10.13 -3.26 -11.99
CA ALA A 5 10.89 -2.68 -10.90
C ALA A 5 11.03 -3.81 -9.89
N LYS A 6 12.18 -4.49 -9.90
CA LYS A 6 12.49 -5.51 -8.92
C LYS A 6 12.16 -4.95 -7.54
N PRO A 7 11.30 -5.63 -6.76
CA PRO A 7 11.09 -5.25 -5.38
C PRO A 7 12.47 -5.16 -4.72
N ILE A 8 12.82 -3.99 -4.19
CA ILE A 8 14.06 -3.82 -3.42
C ILE A 8 14.01 -4.82 -2.27
N ASP A 9 15.07 -5.62 -2.17
CA ASP A 9 15.21 -6.60 -1.10
C ASP A 9 15.21 -5.90 0.26
N ILE A 10 14.60 -6.52 1.26
CA ILE A 10 14.46 -5.88 2.57
C ILE A 10 15.82 -5.68 3.26
N ASN A 11 16.83 -6.50 2.96
CA ASN A 11 18.17 -6.35 3.51
C ASN A 11 18.88 -5.14 2.90
N ASP A 12 18.81 -4.99 1.58
CA ASP A 12 19.34 -3.80 0.87
C ASP A 12 18.67 -2.53 1.40
N PHE A 13 17.36 -2.59 1.67
CA PHE A 13 16.62 -1.48 2.26
C PHE A 13 17.12 -1.14 3.67
N LYS A 14 17.37 -2.15 4.52
CA LYS A 14 17.86 -1.96 5.88
C LYS A 14 19.24 -1.30 5.92
N GLU A 15 20.15 -1.71 5.03
CA GLU A 15 21.47 -1.10 4.92
C GLU A 15 21.35 0.35 4.46
N ALA A 16 20.53 0.62 3.43
CA ALA A 16 20.33 1.96 2.90
C ALA A 16 19.79 2.96 3.93
N ILE A 17 18.85 2.53 4.79
CA ILE A 17 18.28 3.43 5.80
C ILE A 17 19.21 3.69 6.99
N ALA A 18 20.21 2.84 7.22
CA ALA A 18 21.16 3.02 8.33
C ALA A 18 21.98 4.32 8.17
N ASP A 19 22.26 4.71 6.93
CA ASP A 19 23.05 5.91 6.60
C ASP A 19 22.20 7.18 6.40
N LEU A 20 20.87 7.06 6.41
CA LEU A 20 19.98 8.21 6.25
C LEU A 20 19.88 9.03 7.53
N GLY A 21 19.76 10.35 7.40
CA GLY A 21 19.42 11.24 8.52
C GLY A 21 17.95 11.10 8.95
N ASP A 22 17.65 11.52 10.18
CA ASP A 22 16.35 11.29 10.83
C ASP A 22 15.17 11.91 10.06
N SER A 23 15.35 13.13 9.52
CA SER A 23 14.34 13.80 8.69
C SER A 23 14.01 12.99 7.42
N ASN A 24 15.02 12.35 6.83
CA ASN A 24 14.83 11.51 5.65
C ASN A 24 14.10 10.21 6.02
N LEU A 25 14.35 9.63 7.19
CA LEU A 25 13.63 8.45 7.68
C LEU A 25 12.13 8.75 7.89
N PHE A 26 11.81 9.87 8.53
CA PHE A 26 10.41 10.29 8.69
C PHE A 26 9.74 10.58 7.36
N SER A 27 10.43 11.29 6.45
CA SER A 27 9.91 11.55 5.11
C SER A 27 9.63 10.25 4.34
N LEU A 28 10.56 9.29 4.39
CA LEU A 28 10.40 8.00 3.73
C LEU A 28 9.23 7.20 4.31
N LYS A 29 9.06 7.22 5.64
CA LYS A 29 7.92 6.59 6.31
C LYS A 29 6.59 7.17 5.80
N VAL A 30 6.45 8.50 5.79
CA VAL A 30 5.24 9.18 5.29
C VAL A 30 4.98 8.86 3.81
N GLN A 31 6.03 8.78 2.99
CA GLN A 31 5.89 8.40 1.58
C GLN A 31 5.37 6.96 1.41
N LEU A 32 5.86 6.01 2.21
CA LEU A 32 5.39 4.63 2.20
C LEU A 32 3.95 4.53 2.70
N GLU A 33 3.60 5.22 3.79
CA GLU A 33 2.23 5.25 4.33
C GLU A 33 1.25 5.82 3.29
N ASN A 34 1.61 6.92 2.63
CA ASN A 34 0.80 7.51 1.57
C ASN A 34 0.65 6.57 0.36
N SER A 35 1.70 5.84 0.00
CA SER A 35 1.64 4.86 -1.09
C SER A 35 0.70 3.70 -0.73
N ILE A 36 0.78 3.18 0.50
CA ILE A 36 -0.14 2.13 0.99
C ILE A 36 -1.57 2.64 0.96
N SER A 37 -1.85 3.83 1.51
CA SER A 37 -3.19 4.41 1.53
C SER A 37 -3.81 4.47 0.13
N LYS A 38 -3.04 4.93 -0.87
CA LYS A 38 -3.51 5.00 -2.26
C LYS A 38 -3.80 3.63 -2.87
N LEU A 39 -2.97 2.63 -2.58
CA LEU A 39 -3.20 1.26 -3.07
C LEU A 39 -4.43 0.64 -2.40
N GLU A 40 -4.64 0.90 -1.11
CA GLU A 40 -5.83 0.45 -0.37
C GLU A 40 -7.10 1.15 -0.87
N GLU A 41 -7.06 2.46 -1.11
CA GLU A 41 -8.15 3.22 -1.74
C GLU A 41 -8.48 2.66 -3.13
N THR A 42 -7.45 2.36 -3.93
CA THR A 42 -7.63 1.76 -5.26
C THR A 42 -8.28 0.40 -5.16
N ASN A 43 -7.84 -0.46 -4.23
CA ASN A 43 -8.43 -1.77 -4.00
C ASN A 43 -9.89 -1.65 -3.57
N LEU A 44 -10.23 -0.69 -2.70
CA LEU A 44 -11.60 -0.44 -2.27
C LEU A 44 -12.50 -0.06 -3.46
N ILE A 45 -12.00 0.79 -4.37
CA ILE A 45 -12.73 1.16 -5.59
C ILE A 45 -12.93 -0.08 -6.48
N LEU A 46 -11.88 -0.88 -6.69
CA LEU A 46 -11.96 -2.10 -7.50
C LEU A 46 -12.95 -3.12 -6.91
N GLU A 47 -13.02 -3.26 -5.59
CA GLU A 47 -14.01 -4.13 -4.91
C GLU A 47 -15.45 -3.67 -5.15
N GLN A 48 -15.67 -2.35 -5.17
CA GLN A 48 -16.97 -1.76 -5.52
C GLN A 48 -17.33 -2.04 -6.99
N GLU A 49 -16.39 -1.87 -7.90
CA GLU A 49 -16.59 -2.17 -9.33
C GLU A 49 -16.87 -3.66 -9.56
N ILE A 50 -16.13 -4.56 -8.90
CA ILE A 50 -16.38 -6.00 -8.92
C ILE A 50 -17.82 -6.32 -8.47
N SER A 51 -18.29 -5.63 -7.42
CA SER A 51 -19.64 -5.83 -6.90
C SER A 51 -20.69 -5.39 -7.94
N THR A 52 -20.51 -4.22 -8.55
CA THR A 52 -21.37 -3.69 -9.63
C THR A 52 -21.38 -4.62 -10.85
N VAL A 53 -20.21 -5.08 -11.31
CA VAL A 53 -20.09 -6.00 -12.44
C VAL A 53 -20.79 -7.33 -12.15
N LYS A 54 -20.64 -7.88 -10.93
CA LYS A 54 -21.35 -9.09 -10.51
C LYS A 54 -22.86 -8.92 -10.49
N GLU A 55 -23.39 -7.75 -10.15
CA GLU A 55 -24.82 -7.48 -10.24
C GLU A 55 -25.31 -7.40 -11.69
N ASN A 56 -24.51 -6.77 -12.57
CA ASN A 56 -24.83 -6.66 -14.00
C ASN A 56 -24.80 -8.04 -14.69
N LEU A 57 -23.84 -8.89 -14.35
CA LEU A 57 -23.76 -10.27 -14.85
C LEU A 57 -25.01 -11.11 -14.56
N LYS A 58 -25.69 -10.86 -13.42
CA LYS A 58 -26.93 -11.58 -13.06
C LYS A 58 -28.14 -11.14 -13.91
N LYS A 59 -28.10 -9.92 -14.46
CA LYS A 59 -29.22 -9.30 -15.18
C LYS A 59 -29.03 -9.38 -16.70
N GLU A 60 -27.79 -9.49 -17.17
CA GLU A 60 -27.46 -9.50 -18.58
C GLU A 60 -27.80 -10.85 -19.23
N THR A 61 -28.34 -10.78 -20.44
CA THR A 61 -28.77 -11.95 -21.23
C THR A 61 -28.10 -11.98 -22.60
N ASN A 62 -27.50 -10.87 -23.03
CA ASN A 62 -26.70 -10.81 -24.24
C ASN A 62 -25.33 -11.44 -24.01
N GLN A 63 -25.03 -12.51 -24.76
CA GLN A 63 -23.79 -13.27 -24.61
C GLN A 63 -22.53 -12.42 -24.81
N GLY A 64 -22.51 -11.49 -25.79
CA GLY A 64 -21.34 -10.64 -26.04
C GLY A 64 -21.02 -9.74 -24.84
N LYS A 65 -22.04 -9.06 -24.30
CA LYS A 65 -21.88 -8.24 -23.09
C LYS A 65 -21.51 -9.06 -21.86
N LEU A 66 -22.00 -10.30 -21.77
CA LEU A 66 -21.69 -11.19 -20.66
C LEU A 66 -20.21 -11.62 -20.67
N ASP A 67 -19.62 -11.78 -21.85
CA ASP A 67 -18.20 -12.08 -22.01
C ASP A 67 -17.34 -10.84 -21.70
N ASP A 68 -17.77 -9.64 -22.12
CA ASP A 68 -17.11 -8.38 -21.75
C ASP A 68 -17.08 -8.17 -20.22
N LEU A 69 -18.23 -8.32 -19.56
CA LEU A 69 -18.34 -8.18 -18.09
C LEU A 69 -17.50 -9.21 -17.32
N LYS A 70 -17.33 -10.42 -17.85
CA LYS A 70 -16.42 -11.41 -17.25
C LYS A 70 -14.96 -10.99 -17.42
N GLY A 71 -14.60 -10.43 -18.58
CA GLY A 71 -13.28 -9.86 -18.82
C GLY A 71 -12.95 -8.75 -17.81
N ASP A 72 -13.87 -7.80 -17.64
CA ASP A 72 -13.73 -6.72 -16.67
C ASP A 72 -13.57 -7.26 -15.23
N LEU A 73 -14.40 -8.24 -14.85
CA LEU A 73 -14.32 -8.88 -13.54
C LEU A 73 -12.94 -9.51 -13.29
N THR A 74 -12.42 -10.26 -14.26
CA THR A 74 -11.10 -10.88 -14.16
C THR A 74 -10.01 -9.82 -14.03
N LEU A 75 -10.04 -8.77 -14.86
CA LEU A 75 -9.05 -7.70 -14.81
C LEU A 75 -9.01 -6.98 -13.45
N PHE A 76 -10.19 -6.69 -12.88
CA PHE A 76 -10.26 -6.04 -11.57
C PHE A 76 -9.74 -6.95 -10.45
N GLN A 77 -10.03 -8.26 -10.51
CA GLN A 77 -9.52 -9.24 -9.55
C GLN A 77 -8.00 -9.35 -9.63
N GLU A 78 -7.45 -9.49 -10.84
CA GLU A 78 -6.00 -9.54 -11.08
C GLU A 78 -5.32 -8.26 -10.58
N SER A 79 -5.91 -7.08 -10.81
CA SER A 79 -5.38 -5.80 -10.33
C SER A 79 -5.28 -5.74 -8.80
N ILE A 80 -6.28 -6.25 -8.08
CA ILE A 80 -6.22 -6.34 -6.61
C ILE A 80 -5.12 -7.32 -6.18
N GLU A 81 -5.05 -8.49 -6.82
CA GLU A 81 -4.06 -9.52 -6.53
C GLU A 81 -2.62 -9.01 -6.74
N GLU A 82 -2.38 -8.19 -7.77
CA GLU A 82 -1.10 -7.55 -8.05
C GLU A 82 -0.73 -6.47 -7.02
N ASN A 83 -1.72 -5.72 -6.50
CA ASN A 83 -1.47 -4.67 -5.51
C ASN A 83 -1.10 -5.23 -4.13
N MET A 84 -1.64 -6.39 -3.75
CA MET A 84 -1.42 -7.01 -2.43
C MET A 84 0.05 -7.25 -2.06
N PRO A 85 0.90 -7.88 -2.90
CA PRO A 85 2.32 -8.05 -2.58
C PRO A 85 3.06 -6.72 -2.46
N VAL A 86 2.65 -5.69 -3.22
CA VAL A 86 3.24 -4.34 -3.14
C VAL A 86 2.94 -3.72 -1.77
N ILE A 87 1.67 -3.77 -1.32
CA ILE A 87 1.26 -3.30 0.01
C ILE A 87 2.04 -4.06 1.10
N SER A 88 2.14 -5.38 0.99
CA SER A 88 2.86 -6.20 1.97
C SER A 88 4.34 -5.80 2.08
N ASN A 89 5.01 -5.60 0.95
CA ASN A 89 6.41 -5.20 0.94
C ASN A 89 6.60 -3.78 1.51
N GLN A 90 5.70 -2.85 1.22
CA GLN A 90 5.74 -1.51 1.79
C GLN A 90 5.55 -1.51 3.31
N ARG A 91 4.64 -2.35 3.83
CA ARG A 91 4.45 -2.54 5.28
C ARG A 91 5.69 -3.13 5.95
N GLU A 92 6.36 -4.07 5.31
CA GLU A 92 7.63 -4.63 5.80
C GLU A 92 8.74 -3.58 5.88
N ARG A 93 8.81 -2.68 4.89
CA ARG A 93 9.73 -1.54 4.91
C ARG A 93 9.40 -0.54 6.02
N ILE A 94 8.12 -0.25 6.27
CA ILE A 94 7.71 0.58 7.41
C ILE A 94 8.11 -0.05 8.74
N ASN A 95 7.95 -1.37 8.89
CA ASN A 95 8.39 -2.06 10.09
C ASN A 95 9.92 -1.90 10.29
N THR A 96 10.69 -2.10 9.23
CA THR A 96 12.15 -1.92 9.26
C THR A 96 12.55 -0.48 9.60
N LEU A 97 11.83 0.51 9.08
CA LEU A 97 12.01 1.92 9.44
C LEU A 97 11.69 2.19 10.91
N ASN A 98 10.59 1.65 11.43
CA ASN A 98 10.23 1.80 12.84
C ASN A 98 11.30 1.20 13.74
N ILE A 99 11.86 0.03 13.41
CA ILE A 99 12.97 -0.56 14.16
C ILE A 99 14.18 0.38 14.20
N GLU A 100 14.56 0.98 13.07
CA GLU A 100 15.70 1.92 13.01
C GLU A 100 15.40 3.22 13.77
N LEU A 101 14.19 3.77 13.65
CA LEU A 101 13.76 4.95 14.41
C LEU A 101 13.76 4.69 15.94
N THR A 102 13.30 3.50 16.36
CA THR A 102 13.34 3.08 17.77
C THR A 102 14.77 2.94 18.26
N LYS A 103 15.66 2.32 17.46
CA LYS A 103 17.09 2.20 17.76
C LYS A 103 17.77 3.56 17.95
N ARG A 104 17.32 4.59 17.23
CA ARG A 104 17.79 5.98 17.36
C ARG A 104 17.13 6.75 18.51
N GLY A 105 16.16 6.15 19.20
CA GLY A 105 15.39 6.80 20.27
C GLY A 105 14.41 7.86 19.78
N LEU A 106 14.03 7.83 18.50
CA LEU A 106 13.13 8.81 17.87
C LEU A 106 11.65 8.45 18.03
N ILE A 107 11.36 7.17 18.24
CA ILE A 107 10.02 6.67 18.57
C ILE A 107 10.13 5.67 19.72
N ASN A 108 9.12 5.63 20.60
CA ASN A 108 9.03 4.64 21.67
C ASN A 108 7.96 3.61 21.31
N GLU A 109 8.33 2.33 21.17
CA GLU A 109 7.34 1.24 21.14
C GLU A 109 6.67 1.15 22.52
N GLY A 110 5.54 1.81 22.70
CA GLY A 110 4.82 1.74 23.98
C GLY A 110 3.75 2.79 24.26
N LYS A 111 3.47 3.75 23.36
CA LYS A 111 2.28 4.59 23.50
C LYS A 111 1.45 4.57 22.23
N PRO A 112 0.14 4.25 22.31
CA PRO A 112 -0.76 4.62 21.23
C PRO A 112 -0.64 6.14 21.06
N ILE A 113 -0.55 6.61 19.83
CA ILE A 113 -0.56 8.04 19.51
C ILE A 113 -1.92 8.58 19.99
N SER A 114 -1.98 9.05 21.23
CA SER A 114 -3.03 9.93 21.70
C SER A 114 -2.92 11.20 20.87
N LYS A 115 -4.06 11.70 20.38
CA LYS A 115 -4.21 12.91 19.56
C LYS A 115 -3.80 14.23 20.27
N GLU A 116 -2.79 14.19 21.14
CA GLU A 116 -2.37 15.32 21.98
C GLU A 116 -0.95 15.81 21.65
N ASP A 117 -0.18 15.14 20.78
CA ASP A 117 1.11 15.64 20.31
C ASP A 117 1.01 16.51 19.03
N GLU A 118 -0.15 17.10 18.75
CA GLU A 118 -0.24 18.35 17.99
C GLU A 118 0.10 19.53 18.92
N GLY A 119 1.32 19.50 19.46
CA GLY A 119 1.80 20.43 20.48
C GLY A 119 2.99 21.26 19.98
N VAL A 120 2.68 22.36 19.29
CA VAL A 120 3.43 23.63 19.27
C VAL A 120 4.92 23.55 18.93
N TYR A 121 5.25 23.71 17.65
CA TYR A 121 6.47 24.44 17.28
C TYR A 121 6.12 25.91 17.09
N LEU A 122 6.38 26.73 18.11
CA LEU A 122 6.83 28.13 18.07
C LEU A 122 7.21 28.57 19.50
#